data_AF-A0AA35NRB8-F1
#
_entry.id   AF-A0AA35NRB8-F1
#
_cell.length_a   1.000
_cell.length_b   1.000
_cell.length_c   1.000
_cell.angle_alpha   90.00
_cell.angle_beta   90.00
_cell.angle_gamma   90.00
#
_symmetry.space_group_name_H-M   'P 1'
#
loop_
_entity.id
_entity.type
_entity.pdbx_description
1 polymer ?
#
loop_
_entity_poly.entity_id
_entity_poly.type
_entity_poly.pdbx_seq_one_letter_code
_entity_poly.pdbx_strand_id
1 'polypeptide(L)' 'MLWGGASMFGLFVFTEGWPKFQDAIYKKIPLLGPTLEDHTPPEDKPN' A
#
# COMPACT_ATOMS: atom_id res chain seq x y z
N MET A 1 -24.31 -3.93 -7.87
CA MET A 1 -22.85 -4.14 -7.96
C MET A 1 -22.03 -2.93 -7.51
N LEU A 2 -22.48 -1.69 -7.75
CA LEU A 2 -21.76 -0.46 -7.37
C LEU A 2 -21.39 -0.35 -5.88
N TRP A 3 -22.31 -0.72 -4.99
CA TRP A 3 -22.09 -0.71 -3.54
C TRP A 3 -20.99 -1.68 -3.08
N GLY A 4 -20.86 -2.84 -3.73
CA GLY A 4 -19.80 -3.80 -3.44
C GLY A 4 -18.42 -3.31 -3.89
N GLY A 5 -18.36 -2.54 -4.99
CA GLY A 5 -17.14 -1.85 -5.40
C GLY A 5 -16.78 -0.74 -4.43
N ALA A 6 -17.74 0.10 -4.04
CA ALA A 6 -17.51 1.19 -3.10
C ALA A 6 -17.01 0.70 -1.73
N SER A 7 -17.56 -0.39 -1.20
CA SER A 7 -17.07 -0.99 0.05
C SER A 7 -15.66 -1.58 -0.11
N MET A 8 -15.35 -2.19 -1.26
CA MET A 8 -14.00 -2.70 -1.55
C MET A 8 -12.96 -1.58 -1.63
N PHE A 9 -13.28 -0.47 -2.31
CA PHE A 9 -12.41 0.71 -2.32
C PHE A 9 -12.24 1.32 -0.93
N GLY A 10 -13.30 1.35 -0.11
CA GLY A 10 -13.20 1.72 1.29
C GLY A 10 -12.23 0.82 2.07
N LEU A 11 -12.32 -0.49 1.88
CA LEU A 11 -11.39 -1.44 2.50
C LEU A 11 -9.94 -1.19 2.07
N PHE A 12 -9.70 -0.79 0.82
CA PHE A 12 -8.35 -0.44 0.38
C PHE A 12 -7.78 0.78 1.09
N VAL A 13 -8.60 1.80 1.35
CA VAL A 13 -8.20 2.98 2.16
C VAL A 13 -7.88 2.57 3.59
N PHE A 14 -8.71 1.75 4.24
CA PHE A 14 -8.47 1.32 5.63
C PHE A 14 -7.28 0.37 5.78
N THR A 15 -6.90 -0.35 4.72
CA THR A 15 -5.79 -1.33 4.76
C THR A 15 -4.52 -0.82 4.09
N GLU A 16 -4.47 0.45 3.69
CA GLU A 16 -3.32 1.06 3.02
C GLU A 16 -2.04 0.99 3.88
N GLY A 17 -2.16 1.12 5.21
CA GLY A 17 -1.02 1.02 6.14
C GLY A 17 -0.56 -0.41 6.44
N TRP A 18 -1.24 -1.43 5.92
CA TRP A 18 -0.88 -2.82 6.22
C TRP A 18 0.21 -3.32 5.26
N PRO A 19 1.40 -3.72 5.75
CA PRO A 19 2.57 -3.98 4.88
C PRO A 19 2.32 -5.10 3.86
N LYS A 20 1.64 -6.18 4.28
CA LYS A 20 1.26 -7.30 3.39
C LYS A 20 0.34 -6.87 2.23
N PHE A 21 -0.55 -5.90 2.43
CA PHE A 21 -1.44 -5.41 1.36
C PHE A 21 -0.72 -4.38 0.49
N GLN A 22 0.20 -3.59 1.06
CA GLN A 22 1.10 -2.74 0.28
C GLN A 22 1.93 -3.54 -0.71
N ASP A 23 2.57 -4.63 -0.27
CA ASP A 23 3.39 -5.47 -1.14
C ASP A 23 2.56 -6.24 -2.20
N ALA A 24 1.37 -6.69 -1.81
CA ALA A 24 0.52 -7.49 -2.70
C ALA A 24 -0.24 -6.66 -3.74
N ILE A 25 -0.70 -5.46 -3.38
CA ILE A 25 -1.65 -4.66 -4.17
C ILE A 25 -1.11 -3.26 -4.46
N TYR A 26 -0.79 -2.47 -3.44
CA TYR A 26 -0.58 -1.01 -3.62
C TYR A 26 0.76 -0.64 -4.26
N LYS A 27 1.84 -1.38 -3.98
CA LYS A 27 3.17 -1.16 -4.58
C LYS A 27 3.23 -1.46 -6.08
N LYS A 28 2.25 -2.20 -6.61
CA LYS A 28 2.15 -2.51 -8.05
C LYS A 28 1.50 -1.38 -8.86
N ILE A 29 0.97 -0.35 -8.19
CA ILE A 29 0.33 0.79 -8.86
C ILE A 29 1.45 1.70 -9.42
N PRO A 30 1.53 1.95 -10.73
CA PRO A 30 2.69 2.62 -11.35
C PRO A 30 3.04 4.00 -10.80
N LEU A 31 2.06 4.74 -10.26
CA LEU A 31 2.25 6.09 -9.73
C LEU A 31 2.30 6.15 -8.20
N LEU A 32 1.62 5.24 -7.50
CA LEU A 32 1.48 5.26 -6.03
C LEU A 32 2.36 4.20 -5.33
N GLY A 33 2.91 3.25 -6.08
CA GLY A 33 3.76 2.21 -5.52
C GLY A 33 5.12 2.73 -5.03
N PRO A 34 5.85 3.52 -5.82
CA PRO A 34 7.15 4.07 -5.41
C PRO A 34 7.08 4.98 -4.18
N THR A 35 5.93 5.62 -3.91
CA THR A 35 5.71 6.47 -2.74
C THR A 35 5.48 5.69 -1.45
N LEU A 36 5.10 4.41 -1.55
CA LEU A 36 4.86 3.52 -0.42
C LEU A 36 6.07 2.64 -0.09
N GLU A 37 7.13 2.71 -0.90
CA GLU A 37 8.38 2.03 -0.64
C GLU A 37 9.29 2.88 0.26
N ASP A 38 9.80 2.24 1.30
CA ASP A 38 10.81 2.84 2.14
C ASP A 38 12.18 2.74 1.44
N HIS A 39 12.64 3.87 0.90
CA HIS A 39 13.96 4.00 0.26
C HIS A 39 15.06 4.32 1.27
N THR A 40 14.78 4.30 2.58
CA THR A 40 15.79 4.54 3.61
C THR A 40 16.88 3.48 3.50
N PRO A 41 18.15 3.88 3.31
CA PRO A 41 19.24 2.94 3.17
C PRO A 41 19.33 2.05 4.41
N PRO A 42 19.70 0.77 4.24
CA PRO A 42 19.75 -0.19 5.36
C PRO A 42 20.79 0.20 6.43
N GLU A 43 21.79 1.00 6.06
CA GLU A 43 22.84 1.51 6.95
C GLU A 43 22.30 2.52 7.97
N ASP A 44 21.19 3.21 7.67
CA ASP A 44 20.52 4.18 8.55
C ASP A 44 19.41 3.54 9.41
N LYS A 45 19.22 2.21 9.31
CA LYS A 45 18.22 1.46 10.08
C LYS A 45 18.88 0.87 11.32
N PRO A 46 18.47 1.25 12.55
CA PRO A 46 19.13 0.85 13.79
C PRO A 46 18.88 -0.61 14.22
N ASN A 47 18.38 -1.47 13.33
CA ASN A 47 17.88 -2.81 13.67
C ASN A 47 18.53 -3.94 12.86
#